data_AF-A0A813FXM5-F1
#
_entry.id   AF-A0A813FXM5-F1
#
_cell.length_a   1.000
_cell.length_b   1.000
_cell.length_c   1.000
_cell.angle_alpha   90.00
_cell.angle_beta   90.00
_cell.angle_gamma   90.00
#
_symmetry.space_group_name_H-M   'P 1'
#
loop_
_entity.id
_entity.type
_entity.pdbx_description
1 polymer ?
#
loop_
_entity_poly.entity_id
_entity_poly.type
_entity_poly.pdbx_seq_one_letter_code
_entity_poly.pdbx_strand_id
1 'polypeptide(L)'
;DYGQQQQQGYGQQQGYQQPQQQQQGQQQQQQHGQPPQQQGYGQQQGYGQQGDPNADWRRQQEEADRQRQQQEESQRQQQEQRRQEEEQRRRSEDEQRQRQQEAHQKEQNAANAIRQAIGKVRQIQPDQIESACKELDEVLNRAGADAGGLQQRLQQEAQQAQMQARERLAAHQKAKEEEAAKMKEKEAVTTKLLEELSQLITTAEGEVGTLQEQAKPVLEGGSMNAVDLEKASSSFNEARAKAKALCKSCTDFLISKRPVMEEARSVTAETKQKLMPLQMKIHETMKAVSQVVKTVQAKVDAAMKKEKAVSTLAKRSALFTKYDSDTDGMLNAKEITAYSKGEFQFDVPTPVVDKLLALYGKAGKGVPEADMLRVRTAVGIAREAAASQSRKEEVLKRAAALEAEKVALQ
;
A
#
# COMPACT_ATOMS: atom_id res chain seq x y z
N ASP A 1 -29.41 -0.05 -2.15
CA ASP A 1 -28.85 -0.50 -3.43
C ASP A 1 -28.33 -1.91 -3.23
N TYR A 2 -29.19 -2.88 -3.53
CA TYR A 2 -28.95 -4.31 -3.33
C TYR A 2 -28.60 -4.91 -4.69
N GLY A 3 -27.39 -5.45 -4.83
CA GLY A 3 -26.94 -6.15 -6.03
C GLY A 3 -26.13 -7.39 -5.65
N GLN A 4 -26.84 -8.48 -5.41
CA GLN A 4 -26.29 -9.84 -5.45
C GLN A 4 -25.79 -10.14 -6.86
N GLN A 5 -24.57 -10.68 -6.98
CA GLN A 5 -24.29 -11.61 -8.06
C GLN A 5 -23.28 -12.66 -7.61
N GLN A 6 -23.80 -13.87 -7.39
CA GLN A 6 -23.03 -15.10 -7.29
C GLN A 6 -22.50 -15.46 -8.68
N GLN A 7 -21.24 -15.87 -8.77
CA GLN A 7 -20.82 -16.84 -9.78
C GLN A 7 -19.92 -17.88 -9.12
N GLN A 8 -20.46 -19.09 -9.08
CA GLN A 8 -19.74 -20.33 -8.83
C GLN A 8 -18.97 -20.69 -10.11
N GLY A 9 -17.68 -20.96 -9.98
CA GLY A 9 -16.84 -21.52 -11.04
C GLY A 9 -16.07 -22.70 -10.50
N TYR A 10 -16.68 -23.89 -10.56
CA TYR A 10 -15.99 -25.16 -10.36
C TYR A 10 -15.23 -25.49 -11.64
N GLY A 11 -13.90 -25.55 -11.56
CA GLY A 11 -13.02 -26.00 -12.63
C GLY A 11 -12.02 -27.02 -12.11
N GLN A 12 -12.41 -28.29 -12.19
CA GLN A 12 -11.51 -29.45 -12.06
C GLN A 12 -10.46 -29.43 -13.17
N GLN A 13 -9.21 -29.74 -12.85
CA GLN A 13 -8.39 -30.63 -13.70
C GLN A 13 -7.23 -31.21 -12.88
N GLN A 14 -7.41 -32.46 -12.46
CA GLN A 14 -6.32 -33.33 -12.02
C GLN A 14 -5.64 -33.89 -13.26
N GLY A 15 -4.37 -33.56 -13.46
CA GLY A 15 -3.51 -34.19 -14.44
C GLY A 15 -2.69 -35.30 -13.78
N TYR A 16 -3.16 -36.55 -13.90
CA TYR A 16 -2.34 -37.73 -13.70
C TYR A 16 -1.69 -38.10 -15.04
N GLN A 17 -0.35 -38.12 -15.10
CA GLN A 17 0.39 -38.76 -16.20
C GLN A 17 0.93 -40.11 -15.74
N GLN A 18 0.63 -41.12 -16.56
CA GLN A 18 0.96 -42.53 -16.45
C GLN A 18 2.47 -42.81 -16.55
N PRO A 19 2.96 -43.91 -15.95
CA PRO A 19 4.17 -44.59 -16.41
C PRO A 19 3.83 -45.60 -17.53
N GLN A 20 4.51 -45.47 -18.67
CA GLN A 20 4.37 -46.37 -19.81
C GLN A 20 5.31 -47.58 -19.64
N GLN A 21 4.71 -48.76 -19.45
CA GLN A 21 5.33 -50.05 -19.70
C GLN A 21 5.29 -50.35 -21.20
N GLN A 22 6.41 -50.80 -21.78
CA GLN A 22 6.47 -51.54 -23.05
C GLN A 22 7.61 -52.57 -22.98
N GLN A 23 7.24 -53.85 -22.99
CA GLN A 23 7.47 -54.85 -24.07
C GLN A 23 8.90 -55.42 -24.07
N GLN A 24 9.13 -56.64 -23.56
CA GLN A 24 8.91 -57.94 -24.23
C GLN A 24 9.35 -57.99 -25.70
N GLY A 25 10.49 -58.66 -25.92
CA GLY A 25 10.93 -59.19 -27.22
C GLY A 25 11.70 -60.50 -26.99
N GLN A 26 11.06 -61.61 -27.37
CA GLN A 26 11.62 -62.96 -27.49
C GLN A 26 12.46 -63.12 -28.76
N GLN A 27 13.12 -64.30 -28.86
CA GLN A 27 13.50 -65.09 -30.04
C GLN A 27 15.02 -65.14 -30.35
N GLN A 28 15.65 -66.30 -30.09
CA GLN A 28 16.03 -67.38 -31.04
C GLN A 28 17.31 -67.01 -31.81
N GLN A 29 18.34 -67.85 -31.99
CA GLN A 29 18.40 -69.29 -32.24
C GLN A 29 19.89 -69.72 -32.31
N GLN A 30 20.18 -71.00 -32.03
CA GLN A 30 21.27 -71.84 -32.62
C GLN A 30 22.73 -71.50 -32.22
N GLN A 31 23.68 -72.43 -32.05
CA GLN A 31 23.80 -73.83 -32.49
C GLN A 31 24.91 -74.56 -31.69
N HIS A 32 24.69 -75.86 -31.47
CA HIS A 32 25.56 -77.02 -31.21
C HIS A 32 27.10 -76.92 -31.05
N GLY A 33 27.64 -77.75 -30.14
CA GLY A 33 28.99 -78.32 -30.30
C GLY A 33 29.71 -78.87 -29.05
N GLN A 34 29.24 -79.99 -28.47
CA GLN A 34 30.11 -81.00 -27.82
C GLN A 34 30.97 -81.72 -28.89
N PRO A 35 32.02 -82.57 -28.63
CA PRO A 35 32.22 -83.50 -27.49
C PRO A 35 33.74 -83.71 -27.12
N PRO A 36 34.23 -84.87 -26.63
CA PRO A 36 34.04 -85.43 -25.28
C PRO A 36 35.37 -85.79 -24.57
N GLN A 37 35.21 -86.22 -23.31
CA GLN A 37 36.17 -87.04 -22.55
C GLN A 37 36.48 -88.39 -23.25
N GLN A 38 37.62 -88.96 -22.84
CA GLN A 38 37.78 -90.33 -22.31
C GLN A 38 38.68 -91.32 -23.09
N GLN A 39 39.41 -92.11 -22.29
CA GLN A 39 40.10 -93.40 -22.58
C GLN A 39 41.48 -93.30 -23.28
N GLY A 40 42.52 -94.04 -22.89
CA GLY A 40 42.63 -95.19 -22.00
C GLY A 40 43.46 -96.30 -22.68
N TYR A 41 44.58 -96.69 -22.05
CA TYR A 41 45.28 -97.99 -22.10
C TYR A 41 45.96 -98.55 -23.39
N GLY A 42 47.08 -99.25 -23.15
CA GLY A 42 47.75 -100.23 -24.04
C GLY A 42 49.13 -99.76 -24.52
N GLN A 43 50.32 -100.21 -24.06
CA GLN A 43 50.88 -101.53 -23.71
C GLN A 43 51.06 -102.49 -24.90
N GLN A 44 52.30 -102.62 -25.43
CA GLN A 44 52.96 -103.83 -25.99
C GLN A 44 54.31 -103.41 -26.62
N GLN A 45 55.48 -103.71 -26.05
CA GLN A 45 56.26 -104.96 -26.14
C GLN A 45 56.45 -105.55 -27.55
N GLY A 46 57.72 -105.62 -27.99
CA GLY A 46 58.31 -106.92 -28.37
C GLY A 46 58.78 -107.13 -29.81
N TYR A 47 60.12 -107.18 -29.95
CA TYR A 47 60.96 -108.10 -30.74
C TYR A 47 60.75 -108.36 -32.25
N GLY A 48 61.89 -108.39 -32.97
CA GLY A 48 62.11 -109.01 -34.29
C GLY A 48 62.92 -108.08 -35.21
N GLN A 49 64.26 -108.03 -35.14
CA GLN A 49 65.24 -109.02 -35.62
C GLN A 49 64.94 -109.57 -37.01
N GLN A 50 65.45 -108.89 -38.04
CA GLN A 50 66.02 -109.54 -39.22
C GLN A 50 66.93 -108.54 -39.95
N GLY A 51 68.20 -108.89 -40.04
CA GLY A 51 69.21 -108.15 -40.78
C GLY A 51 68.94 -108.23 -42.26
N ASP A 52 68.86 -107.08 -42.91
CA ASP A 52 68.72 -106.92 -44.35
C ASP A 52 69.91 -106.06 -44.82
N PRO A 53 70.72 -106.52 -45.80
CA PRO A 53 72.08 -106.05 -46.06
C PRO A 53 72.07 -104.77 -46.89
N ASN A 54 71.50 -103.70 -46.33
CA ASN A 54 71.41 -102.38 -46.96
C ASN A 54 71.66 -101.23 -45.95
N ALA A 55 72.63 -101.45 -45.04
CA ALA A 55 72.95 -100.56 -43.92
C ALA A 55 73.48 -99.18 -44.34
N ASP A 56 74.05 -99.04 -45.55
CA ASP A 56 74.48 -97.73 -46.06
C ASP A 56 73.31 -96.92 -46.66
N TRP A 57 72.32 -97.57 -47.27
CA TRP A 57 71.11 -96.88 -47.74
C TRP A 57 70.19 -96.50 -46.58
N ARG A 58 70.12 -97.31 -45.51
CA ARG A 58 69.41 -96.94 -44.26
C ARG A 58 70.12 -95.86 -43.46
N ARG A 59 71.46 -95.79 -43.43
CA ARG A 59 72.16 -94.62 -42.85
C ARG A 59 71.89 -93.36 -43.66
N GLN A 60 71.85 -93.46 -44.98
CA GLN A 60 71.53 -92.33 -45.85
C GLN A 60 70.05 -91.93 -45.78
N GLN A 61 69.13 -92.89 -45.57
CA GLN A 61 67.71 -92.65 -45.39
C GLN A 61 67.37 -92.19 -43.96
N GLU A 62 68.06 -92.70 -42.93
CA GLU A 62 67.98 -92.20 -41.54
C GLU A 62 68.68 -90.84 -41.38
N GLU A 63 69.75 -90.54 -42.15
CA GLU A 63 70.32 -89.18 -42.22
C GLU A 63 69.43 -88.25 -43.02
N ALA A 64 68.79 -88.72 -44.09
CA ALA A 64 67.80 -87.93 -44.84
C ALA A 64 66.52 -87.71 -44.01
N ASP A 65 66.06 -88.68 -43.23
CA ASP A 65 64.93 -88.57 -42.31
C ASP A 65 65.31 -87.79 -41.05
N ARG A 66 66.55 -87.88 -40.55
CA ARG A 66 67.06 -86.97 -39.52
C ARG A 66 67.22 -85.55 -40.05
N GLN A 67 67.63 -85.35 -41.31
CA GLN A 67 67.66 -84.03 -41.95
C GLN A 67 66.25 -83.51 -42.20
N ARG A 68 65.30 -84.37 -42.61
CA ARG A 68 63.89 -84.01 -42.77
C ARG A 68 63.26 -83.68 -41.44
N GLN A 69 63.52 -84.47 -40.40
CA GLN A 69 63.06 -84.20 -39.04
C GLN A 69 63.73 -82.95 -38.48
N GLN A 70 65.03 -82.72 -38.68
CA GLN A 70 65.69 -81.48 -38.27
C GLN A 70 65.18 -80.27 -39.07
N GLN A 71 64.86 -80.41 -40.35
CA GLN A 71 64.25 -79.35 -41.16
C GLN A 71 62.78 -79.09 -40.78
N GLU A 72 61.98 -80.13 -40.51
CA GLU A 72 60.60 -80.00 -40.03
C GLU A 72 60.55 -79.45 -38.61
N GLU A 73 61.48 -79.85 -37.74
CA GLU A 73 61.58 -79.38 -36.37
C GLU A 73 62.14 -77.95 -36.33
N SER A 74 63.08 -77.60 -37.23
CA SER A 74 63.50 -76.21 -37.46
C SER A 74 62.39 -75.35 -38.06
N GLN A 75 61.58 -75.87 -39.00
CA GLN A 75 60.41 -75.17 -39.54
C GLN A 75 59.29 -75.02 -38.51
N ARG A 76 59.05 -76.04 -37.68
CA ARG A 76 58.11 -75.97 -36.55
C ARG A 76 58.58 -74.96 -35.52
N GLN A 77 59.86 -74.96 -35.15
CA GLN A 77 60.43 -73.95 -34.27
C GLN A 77 60.36 -72.53 -34.88
N GLN A 78 60.58 -72.36 -36.19
CA GLN A 78 60.40 -71.07 -36.85
C GLN A 78 58.92 -70.63 -36.92
N GLN A 79 57.98 -71.53 -37.19
CA GLN A 79 56.55 -71.22 -37.18
C GLN A 79 56.05 -70.91 -35.78
N GLU A 80 56.56 -71.60 -34.77
CA GLU A 80 56.20 -71.40 -33.38
C GLU A 80 56.81 -70.10 -32.83
N GLN A 81 58.05 -69.76 -33.21
CA GLN A 81 58.62 -68.42 -32.96
C GLN A 81 57.81 -67.31 -33.64
N ARG A 82 57.43 -67.48 -34.92
CA ARG A 82 56.58 -66.49 -35.60
C ARG A 82 55.20 -66.36 -34.96
N ARG A 83 54.60 -67.46 -34.49
CA ARG A 83 53.34 -67.41 -33.73
C ARG A 83 53.50 -66.68 -32.41
N GLN A 84 54.58 -66.94 -31.67
CA GLN A 84 54.86 -66.25 -30.41
C GLN A 84 55.15 -64.76 -30.61
N GLU A 85 55.87 -64.37 -31.66
CA GLU A 85 56.10 -62.97 -32.02
C GLU A 85 54.81 -62.26 -32.46
N GLU A 86 53.97 -62.90 -33.28
CA GLU A 86 52.69 -62.30 -33.70
C GLU A 86 51.70 -62.19 -32.52
N GLU A 87 51.67 -63.17 -31.61
CA GLU A 87 50.85 -63.12 -30.41
C GLU A 87 51.35 -62.05 -29.42
N GLN A 88 52.67 -61.93 -29.21
CA GLN A 88 53.23 -60.83 -28.42
C GLN A 88 52.94 -59.48 -29.05
N ARG A 89 53.04 -59.37 -30.38
CA ARG A 89 52.71 -58.14 -31.10
C ARG A 89 51.22 -57.79 -30.94
N ARG A 90 50.31 -58.74 -31.11
CA ARG A 90 48.87 -58.53 -30.86
C ARG A 90 48.58 -58.14 -29.41
N ARG A 91 49.18 -58.82 -28.43
CA ARG A 91 49.04 -58.45 -27.01
C ARG A 91 49.54 -57.03 -26.76
N SER A 92 50.67 -56.62 -27.34
CA SER A 92 51.20 -55.27 -27.19
C SER A 92 50.34 -54.20 -27.87
N GLU A 93 49.78 -54.48 -29.06
CA GLU A 93 48.89 -53.57 -29.78
C GLU A 93 47.54 -53.43 -29.06
N ASP A 94 46.99 -54.52 -28.53
CA ASP A 94 45.75 -54.51 -27.74
C ASP A 94 45.95 -53.82 -26.39
N GLU A 95 47.06 -54.06 -25.71
CA GLU A 95 47.40 -53.36 -24.47
C GLU A 95 47.61 -51.86 -24.72
N GLN A 96 48.23 -51.49 -25.84
CA GLN A 96 48.37 -50.09 -26.23
C GLN A 96 47.02 -49.45 -26.57
N ARG A 97 46.13 -50.15 -27.27
CA ARG A 97 44.74 -49.69 -27.52
C ARG A 97 43.96 -49.53 -26.23
N GLN A 98 44.11 -50.46 -25.29
CA GLN A 98 43.43 -50.40 -23.99
C GLN A 98 43.95 -49.23 -23.16
N ARG A 99 45.27 -49.01 -23.11
CA ARG A 99 45.87 -47.84 -22.45
C ARG A 99 45.41 -46.52 -23.09
N GLN A 100 45.27 -46.46 -24.41
CA GLN A 100 44.74 -45.28 -25.11
C GLN A 100 43.26 -45.04 -24.80
N GLN A 101 42.43 -46.10 -24.79
CA GLN A 101 41.01 -45.98 -24.43
C GLN A 101 40.84 -45.58 -22.96
N GLU A 102 41.61 -46.15 -22.04
CA GLU A 102 41.57 -45.80 -20.62
C GLU A 102 42.05 -44.35 -20.39
N ALA A 103 43.12 -43.93 -21.06
CA ALA A 103 43.58 -42.54 -21.04
C ALA A 103 42.50 -41.59 -21.57
N HIS A 104 41.84 -41.94 -22.68
CA HIS A 104 40.76 -41.14 -23.24
C HIS A 104 39.53 -41.08 -22.33
N GLN A 105 39.17 -42.18 -21.65
CA GLN A 105 38.09 -42.18 -20.67
C GLN A 105 38.43 -41.33 -19.45
N LYS A 106 39.67 -41.40 -18.93
CA LYS A 106 40.14 -40.54 -17.84
C LYS A 106 40.07 -39.06 -18.23
N GLU A 107 40.53 -38.72 -19.44
CA GLU A 107 40.45 -37.36 -20.00
C GLU A 107 39.02 -36.86 -20.09
N GLN A 108 38.09 -37.67 -20.63
CA GLN A 108 36.68 -37.29 -20.71
C GLN A 108 36.03 -37.14 -19.33
N ASN A 109 36.31 -38.05 -18.39
CA ASN A 109 35.75 -38.00 -17.04
C ASN A 109 36.25 -36.76 -16.28
N ALA A 110 37.55 -36.46 -16.36
CA ALA A 110 38.15 -35.26 -15.80
C ALA A 110 37.54 -33.97 -16.40
N ALA A 111 37.41 -33.93 -17.73
CA ALA A 111 36.78 -32.81 -18.43
C ALA A 111 35.32 -32.59 -18.00
N ASN A 112 34.56 -33.67 -17.84
CA ASN A 112 33.17 -33.60 -17.39
C ASN A 112 33.04 -33.13 -15.94
N ALA A 113 33.90 -33.59 -15.03
CA ALA A 113 33.93 -33.12 -13.65
C ALA A 113 34.20 -31.61 -13.57
N ILE A 114 35.18 -31.10 -14.32
CA ILE A 114 35.48 -29.66 -14.39
C ILE A 114 34.28 -28.89 -14.97
N ARG A 115 33.68 -29.36 -16.06
CA ARG A 115 32.50 -28.69 -16.65
C ARG A 115 31.29 -28.66 -15.72
N GLN A 116 31.07 -29.71 -14.92
CA GLN A 116 30.02 -29.72 -13.90
C GLN A 116 30.28 -28.65 -12.83
N ALA A 117 31.51 -28.53 -12.35
CA ALA A 117 31.89 -27.48 -11.40
C ALA A 117 31.73 -26.06 -12.01
N ILE A 118 32.12 -25.87 -13.28
CA ILE A 118 31.89 -24.63 -14.02
C ILE A 118 30.39 -24.32 -14.10
N GLY A 119 29.56 -25.32 -14.43
CA GLY A 119 28.11 -25.19 -14.48
C GLY A 119 27.53 -24.77 -13.13
N LYS A 120 28.02 -25.36 -12.03
CA LYS A 120 27.64 -24.99 -10.66
C LYS A 120 27.95 -23.52 -10.36
N VAL A 121 29.17 -23.04 -10.67
CA VAL A 121 29.55 -21.62 -10.51
C VAL A 121 28.64 -20.69 -11.31
N ARG A 122 28.25 -21.07 -12.52
CA ARG A 122 27.35 -20.26 -13.37
C ARG A 122 25.92 -20.19 -12.85
N GLN A 123 25.41 -21.21 -12.17
CA GLN A 123 24.01 -21.28 -11.75
C GLN A 123 23.77 -20.88 -10.29
N ILE A 124 24.83 -20.77 -9.48
CA ILE A 124 24.68 -20.53 -8.05
C ILE A 124 24.19 -19.11 -7.72
N GLN A 125 23.55 -18.98 -6.55
CA GLN A 125 23.10 -17.70 -6.02
C GLN A 125 24.28 -16.82 -5.58
N PRO A 126 24.16 -15.47 -5.65
CA PRO A 126 25.24 -14.54 -5.33
C PRO A 126 25.93 -14.83 -3.99
N ASP A 127 25.14 -15.15 -2.96
CA ASP A 127 25.64 -15.36 -1.60
C ASP A 127 26.52 -16.63 -1.45
N GLN A 128 26.56 -17.50 -2.46
CA GLN A 128 27.34 -18.76 -2.45
C GLN A 128 28.43 -18.80 -3.53
N ILE A 129 28.60 -17.74 -4.32
CA ILE A 129 29.56 -17.70 -5.45
C ILE A 129 30.99 -17.94 -4.99
N GLU A 130 31.41 -17.39 -3.85
CA GLU A 130 32.77 -17.58 -3.34
C GLU A 130 33.06 -19.05 -2.98
N SER A 131 32.11 -19.74 -2.38
CA SER A 131 32.24 -21.17 -2.05
C SER A 131 32.31 -22.02 -3.31
N ALA A 132 31.48 -21.74 -4.32
CA ALA A 132 31.49 -22.48 -5.58
C ALA A 132 32.77 -22.25 -6.39
N CYS A 133 33.33 -21.03 -6.38
CA CYS A 133 34.62 -20.75 -7.02
C CYS A 133 35.75 -21.57 -6.39
N LYS A 134 35.78 -21.68 -5.05
CA LYS A 134 36.76 -22.53 -4.33
C LYS A 134 36.62 -24.00 -4.71
N GLU A 135 35.40 -24.53 -4.76
CA GLU A 135 35.15 -25.91 -5.20
C GLU A 135 35.62 -26.14 -6.65
N LEU A 136 35.43 -25.17 -7.54
CA LEU A 136 35.91 -25.25 -8.93
C LEU A 136 37.45 -25.28 -8.97
N ASP A 137 38.14 -24.46 -8.17
CA ASP A 137 39.60 -24.49 -8.07
C ASP A 137 40.10 -25.85 -7.54
N GLU A 138 39.43 -26.42 -6.55
CA GLU A 138 39.73 -27.77 -6.03
C GLU A 138 39.52 -28.87 -7.07
N VAL A 139 38.44 -28.80 -7.85
CA VAL A 139 38.16 -29.75 -8.94
C VAL A 139 39.18 -29.60 -10.08
N LEU A 140 39.54 -28.37 -10.45
CA LEU A 140 40.59 -28.10 -11.44
C LEU A 140 41.95 -28.65 -11.00
N ASN A 141 42.33 -28.45 -9.74
CA ASN A 141 43.62 -28.93 -9.23
C ASN A 141 43.70 -30.45 -9.20
N ARG A 142 42.58 -31.11 -8.87
CA ARG A 142 42.50 -32.58 -8.77
C ARG A 142 42.37 -33.27 -10.14
N ALA A 143 41.52 -32.76 -11.03
CA ALA A 143 41.22 -33.40 -12.31
C ALA A 143 42.02 -32.78 -13.49
N GLY A 144 42.69 -31.65 -13.29
CA GLY A 144 43.34 -30.89 -14.36
C GLY A 144 44.49 -31.64 -15.04
N ALA A 145 45.28 -32.42 -14.28
CA ALA A 145 46.37 -33.20 -14.84
C ALA A 145 45.88 -34.36 -15.73
N ASP A 146 44.73 -34.95 -15.39
CA ASP A 146 44.11 -36.05 -16.13
C ASP A 146 43.37 -35.57 -17.40
N ALA A 147 43.11 -34.27 -17.53
CA ALA A 147 42.39 -33.67 -18.66
C ALA A 147 43.22 -33.51 -19.95
N GLY A 148 44.50 -33.93 -19.95
CA GLY A 148 45.31 -34.05 -21.15
C GLY A 148 45.34 -32.80 -22.04
N GLY A 149 45.02 -32.97 -23.33
CA GLY A 149 45.05 -31.89 -24.33
C GLY A 149 43.95 -30.84 -24.12
N LEU A 150 42.92 -31.14 -23.33
CA LEU A 150 41.80 -30.23 -23.04
C LEU A 150 42.08 -29.29 -21.85
N GLN A 151 43.13 -29.53 -21.06
CA GLN A 151 43.40 -28.81 -19.81
C GLN A 151 43.40 -27.28 -19.98
N GLN A 152 44.09 -26.77 -21.00
CA GLN A 152 44.20 -25.32 -21.23
C GLN A 152 42.85 -24.67 -21.56
N ARG A 153 42.00 -25.34 -22.37
CA ARG A 153 40.67 -24.84 -22.70
C ARG A 153 39.76 -24.83 -21.47
N LEU A 154 39.77 -25.90 -20.68
CA LEU A 154 38.97 -25.99 -19.46
C LEU A 154 39.40 -24.96 -18.41
N GLN A 155 40.70 -24.68 -18.30
CA GLN A 155 41.21 -23.63 -17.42
C GLN A 155 40.72 -22.24 -17.85
N GLN A 156 40.72 -21.94 -19.15
CA GLN A 156 40.16 -20.69 -19.68
C GLN A 156 38.65 -20.58 -19.43
N GLU A 157 37.88 -21.66 -19.68
CA GLU A 157 36.44 -21.69 -19.41
C GLU A 157 36.12 -21.47 -17.93
N ALA A 158 36.92 -22.07 -17.03
CA ALA A 158 36.78 -21.91 -15.60
C ALA A 158 37.11 -20.48 -15.14
N GLN A 159 38.20 -19.89 -15.63
CA GLN A 159 38.55 -18.49 -15.35
C GLN A 159 37.45 -17.54 -15.82
N GLN A 160 36.91 -17.77 -17.02
CA GLN A 160 35.79 -16.98 -17.55
C GLN A 160 34.54 -17.12 -16.67
N ALA A 161 34.22 -18.34 -16.22
CA ALA A 161 33.08 -18.58 -15.34
C ALA A 161 33.25 -17.91 -13.97
N GLN A 162 34.44 -17.96 -13.38
CA GLN A 162 34.76 -17.25 -12.13
C GLN A 162 34.66 -15.74 -12.30
N MET A 163 35.17 -15.18 -13.40
CA MET A 163 35.08 -13.75 -13.70
C MET A 163 33.62 -13.29 -13.81
N GLN A 164 32.81 -13.99 -14.59
CA GLN A 164 31.37 -13.70 -14.73
C GLN A 164 30.63 -13.82 -13.38
N ALA A 165 30.98 -14.82 -12.55
CA ALA A 165 30.38 -14.99 -11.24
C ALA A 165 30.76 -13.84 -10.29
N ARG A 166 32.03 -13.40 -10.28
CA ARG A 166 32.47 -12.24 -9.51
C ARG A 166 31.82 -10.94 -9.95
N GLU A 167 31.65 -10.73 -11.26
CA GLU A 167 30.93 -9.57 -11.80
C GLU A 167 29.46 -9.56 -11.34
N ARG A 168 28.78 -10.72 -11.37
CA ARG A 168 27.42 -10.87 -10.83
C ARG A 168 27.35 -10.58 -9.34
N LEU A 169 28.34 -11.02 -8.56
CA LEU A 169 28.42 -10.73 -7.12
C LEU A 169 28.56 -9.23 -6.86
N ALA A 170 29.47 -8.55 -7.58
CA ALA A 170 29.67 -7.11 -7.47
C ALA A 170 28.40 -6.32 -7.88
N ALA A 171 27.72 -6.73 -8.96
CA ALA A 171 26.47 -6.11 -9.39
C ALA A 171 25.36 -6.28 -8.33
N HIS A 172 25.26 -7.46 -7.71
CA HIS A 172 24.29 -7.73 -6.66
C HIS A 172 24.59 -6.96 -5.37
N GLN A 173 25.85 -6.85 -4.97
CA GLN A 173 26.27 -6.02 -3.83
C GLN A 173 25.93 -4.55 -4.07
N LYS A 174 26.26 -4.02 -5.25
CA LYS A 174 25.91 -2.65 -5.64
C LYS A 174 24.39 -2.42 -5.64
N ALA A 175 23.61 -3.37 -6.13
CA ALA A 175 22.15 -3.29 -6.11
C ALA A 175 21.59 -3.29 -4.67
N LYS A 176 22.12 -4.14 -3.78
CA LYS A 176 21.77 -4.17 -2.35
C LYS A 176 22.13 -2.85 -1.66
N GLU A 177 23.30 -2.28 -1.94
CA GLU A 177 23.73 -0.98 -1.39
C GLU A 177 22.86 0.17 -1.90
N GLU A 178 22.52 0.20 -3.18
CA GLU A 178 21.63 1.20 -3.77
C GLU A 178 20.21 1.10 -3.21
N GLU A 179 19.68 -0.11 -3.03
CA GLU A 179 18.39 -0.34 -2.39
C GLU A 179 18.42 0.11 -0.92
N ALA A 180 19.45 -0.25 -0.17
CA ALA A 180 19.62 0.19 1.22
C ALA A 180 19.76 1.73 1.32
N ALA A 181 20.44 2.38 0.39
CA ALA A 181 20.55 3.83 0.32
C ALA A 181 19.20 4.49 0.04
N LYS A 182 18.43 3.97 -0.93
CA LYS A 182 17.06 4.44 -1.23
C LYS A 182 16.12 4.26 -0.05
N MET A 183 16.25 3.16 0.69
CA MET A 183 15.45 2.93 1.91
C MET A 183 15.80 3.93 3.00
N LYS A 184 17.09 4.18 3.27
CA LYS A 184 17.53 5.20 4.24
C LYS A 184 17.06 6.61 3.87
N GLU A 185 17.10 6.96 2.58
CA GLU A 185 16.59 8.24 2.09
C GLU A 185 15.08 8.39 2.36
N LYS A 186 14.29 7.36 2.05
CA LYS A 186 12.84 7.34 2.31
C LYS A 186 12.52 7.44 3.81
N GLU A 187 13.30 6.78 4.67
CA GLU A 187 13.17 6.86 6.13
C GLU A 187 13.48 8.26 6.66
N ALA A 188 14.55 8.90 6.14
CA ALA A 188 14.91 10.27 6.50
C ALA A 188 13.82 11.28 6.07
N VAL A 189 13.26 11.13 4.86
CA VAL A 189 12.15 11.96 4.38
C VAL A 189 10.91 11.77 5.27
N THR A 190 10.57 10.53 5.61
CA THR A 190 9.42 10.23 6.48
C THR A 190 9.58 10.86 7.86
N THR A 191 10.79 10.77 8.44
CA THR A 191 11.10 11.38 9.75
C THR A 191 10.92 12.89 9.72
N LYS A 192 11.44 13.57 8.69
CA LYS A 192 11.26 15.02 8.51
C LYS A 192 9.79 15.42 8.39
N LEU A 193 9.00 14.68 7.62
CA LEU A 193 7.56 14.96 7.46
C LEU A 193 6.79 14.79 8.77
N LEU A 194 7.15 13.82 9.61
CA LEU A 194 6.56 13.65 10.94
C LEU A 194 6.91 14.81 11.88
N GLU A 195 8.16 15.30 11.84
CA GLU A 195 8.60 16.47 12.60
C GLU A 195 7.87 17.75 12.15
N GLU A 196 7.76 17.99 10.84
CA GLU A 196 7.01 19.12 10.29
C GLU A 196 5.54 19.10 10.71
N LEU A 197 4.89 17.93 10.66
CA LEU A 197 3.51 17.77 11.12
C LEU A 197 3.37 18.07 12.61
N SER A 198 4.31 17.59 13.43
CA SER A 198 4.34 17.85 14.87
C SER A 198 4.48 19.35 15.18
N GLN A 199 5.32 20.06 14.43
CA GLN A 199 5.48 21.52 14.56
C GLN A 199 4.18 22.25 14.17
N LEU A 200 3.55 21.88 13.06
CA LEU A 200 2.26 22.47 12.64
C LEU A 200 1.18 22.29 13.71
N ILE A 201 1.10 21.10 14.32
CA ILE A 201 0.17 20.81 15.41
C ILE A 201 0.47 21.70 16.62
N THR A 202 1.73 21.83 17.03
CA THR A 202 2.14 22.68 18.16
C THR A 202 1.76 24.15 17.92
N THR A 203 1.95 24.66 16.70
CA THR A 203 1.51 26.02 16.33
C THR A 203 -0.01 26.15 16.37
N ALA A 204 -0.74 25.15 15.87
CA ALA A 204 -2.20 25.15 15.93
C ALA A 204 -2.71 25.14 17.38
N GLU A 205 -2.14 24.30 18.25
CA GLU A 205 -2.44 24.25 19.70
C GLU A 205 -2.18 25.61 20.38
N GLY A 206 -1.07 26.28 20.04
CA GLY A 206 -0.77 27.62 20.55
C GLY A 206 -1.85 28.65 20.19
N GLU A 207 -2.29 28.68 18.93
CA GLU A 207 -3.36 29.59 18.48
C GLU A 207 -4.74 29.23 19.07
N VAL A 208 -4.99 27.95 19.40
CA VAL A 208 -6.18 27.58 20.20
C VAL A 208 -6.09 28.16 21.61
N GLY A 209 -4.90 28.17 22.22
CA GLY A 209 -4.66 28.85 23.50
C GLY A 209 -4.97 30.35 23.39
N THR A 210 -4.47 31.03 22.36
CA THR A 210 -4.78 32.45 22.10
C THR A 210 -6.28 32.68 21.89
N LEU A 211 -6.96 31.81 21.14
CA LEU A 211 -8.41 31.86 20.95
C LEU A 211 -9.16 31.74 22.28
N GLN A 212 -8.73 30.85 23.17
CA GLN A 212 -9.33 30.67 24.50
C GLN A 212 -9.13 31.90 25.39
N GLU A 213 -7.93 32.50 25.39
CA GLU A 213 -7.65 33.74 26.14
C GLU A 213 -8.52 34.90 25.64
N GLN A 214 -8.67 35.06 24.32
CA GLN A 214 -9.54 36.09 23.74
C GLN A 214 -11.03 35.81 23.94
N ALA A 215 -11.41 34.56 24.24
CA ALA A 215 -12.78 34.21 24.57
C ALA A 215 -13.16 34.59 26.01
N LYS A 216 -12.20 34.67 26.95
CA LYS A 216 -12.47 34.93 28.38
C LYS A 216 -13.33 36.18 28.64
N PRO A 217 -13.09 37.34 28.01
CA PRO A 217 -13.93 38.52 28.23
C PRO A 217 -15.42 38.25 27.96
N VAL A 218 -15.76 37.41 26.97
CA VAL A 218 -17.15 37.07 26.64
C VAL A 218 -17.70 35.96 27.52
N LEU A 219 -16.87 35.00 27.92
CA LEU A 219 -17.29 33.83 28.69
C LEU A 219 -17.44 34.11 30.19
N GLU A 220 -16.50 34.87 30.76
CA GLU A 220 -16.42 35.22 32.18
C GLU A 220 -17.01 36.60 32.46
N GLY A 221 -17.08 37.47 31.45
CA GLY A 221 -17.60 38.82 31.58
C GLY A 221 -19.03 38.85 32.10
N GLY A 222 -19.26 39.71 33.10
CA GLY A 222 -20.59 40.15 33.49
C GLY A 222 -21.28 40.94 32.36
N SER A 223 -22.29 41.74 32.70
CA SER A 223 -23.01 42.54 31.70
C SER A 223 -22.07 43.56 31.03
N MET A 224 -21.48 43.20 29.88
CA MET A 224 -20.72 44.11 29.03
C MET A 224 -21.66 45.07 28.30
N ASN A 225 -21.19 46.30 28.06
CA ASN A 225 -21.89 47.23 27.16
C ASN A 225 -21.65 46.82 25.69
N ALA A 226 -22.43 47.41 24.78
CA ALA A 226 -22.40 47.15 23.34
C ALA A 226 -20.99 47.25 22.73
N VAL A 227 -20.29 48.33 23.10
CA VAL A 227 -19.01 48.73 22.51
C VAL A 227 -17.91 47.75 22.91
N ASP A 228 -17.90 47.33 24.17
CA ASP A 228 -16.92 46.37 24.67
C ASP A 228 -17.20 44.96 24.13
N LEU A 229 -18.47 44.58 23.99
CA LEU A 229 -18.87 43.31 23.37
C LEU A 229 -18.45 43.24 21.90
N GLU A 230 -18.62 44.33 21.14
CA GLU A 230 -18.23 44.40 19.72
C GLU A 230 -16.70 44.27 19.57
N LYS A 231 -15.93 45.00 20.38
CA LYS A 231 -14.45 44.90 20.40
C LYS A 231 -13.98 43.48 20.74
N ALA A 232 -14.54 42.88 21.80
CA ALA A 232 -14.22 41.51 22.20
C ALA A 232 -14.62 40.48 21.13
N SER A 233 -15.75 40.69 20.46
CA SER A 233 -16.19 39.81 19.36
C SER A 233 -15.27 39.92 18.14
N SER A 234 -14.81 41.13 17.80
CA SER A 234 -13.88 41.35 16.69
C SER A 234 -12.55 40.64 16.90
N SER A 235 -11.91 40.85 18.06
CA SER A 235 -10.64 40.19 18.39
C SER A 235 -10.79 38.65 18.38
N PHE A 236 -11.84 38.14 19.04
CA PHE A 236 -12.17 36.72 19.04
C PHE A 236 -12.34 36.14 17.62
N ASN A 237 -12.99 36.86 16.71
CA ASN A 237 -13.21 36.40 15.34
C ASN A 237 -11.90 36.32 14.53
N GLU A 238 -10.94 37.22 14.79
CA GLU A 238 -9.61 37.16 14.18
C GLU A 238 -8.81 35.93 14.66
N ALA A 239 -8.74 35.67 15.97
CA ALA A 239 -8.08 34.46 16.48
C ALA A 239 -8.80 33.19 16.02
N ARG A 240 -10.14 33.22 15.93
CA ARG A 240 -10.94 32.09 15.40
C ARG A 240 -10.51 31.77 13.96
N ALA A 241 -10.33 32.78 13.12
CA ALA A 241 -9.93 32.59 11.74
C ALA A 241 -8.52 31.97 11.65
N LYS A 242 -7.56 32.48 12.43
CA LYS A 242 -6.19 31.94 12.50
C LYS A 242 -6.14 30.49 12.98
N ALA A 243 -6.78 30.19 14.12
CA ALA A 243 -6.82 28.84 14.67
C ALA A 243 -7.46 27.83 13.70
N LYS A 244 -8.56 28.22 13.03
CA LYS A 244 -9.20 27.37 12.01
C LYS A 244 -8.32 27.15 10.79
N ALA A 245 -7.62 28.18 10.33
CA ALA A 245 -6.72 28.08 9.18
C ALA A 245 -5.58 27.09 9.47
N LEU A 246 -4.95 27.16 10.65
CA LEU A 246 -3.87 26.25 11.04
C LEU A 246 -4.34 24.81 11.24
N CYS A 247 -5.50 24.61 11.88
CA CYS A 247 -6.09 23.27 12.00
C CYS A 247 -6.35 22.64 10.62
N LYS A 248 -6.82 23.45 9.66
CA LYS A 248 -7.01 23.03 8.28
C LYS A 248 -5.67 22.68 7.63
N SER A 249 -4.65 23.52 7.78
CA SER A 249 -3.30 23.25 7.26
C SER A 249 -2.72 21.94 7.78
N CYS A 250 -2.93 21.59 9.06
CA CYS A 250 -2.50 20.30 9.61
C CYS A 250 -3.19 19.12 8.90
N THR A 251 -4.50 19.24 8.64
CA THR A 251 -5.29 18.21 7.96
C THR A 251 -4.89 18.06 6.50
N ASP A 252 -4.73 19.18 5.79
CA ASP A 252 -4.32 19.21 4.39
C ASP A 252 -2.90 18.65 4.21
N PHE A 253 -1.98 18.98 5.13
CA PHE A 253 -0.62 18.41 5.16
C PHE A 253 -0.66 16.89 5.35
N LEU A 254 -1.42 16.41 6.33
CA LEU A 254 -1.57 14.97 6.60
C LEU A 254 -2.11 14.22 5.37
N ILE A 255 -3.17 14.74 4.73
CA ILE A 255 -3.76 14.14 3.53
C ILE A 255 -2.76 14.12 2.38
N SER A 256 -2.06 15.24 2.13
CA SER A 256 -1.13 15.37 1.00
C SER A 256 0.13 14.52 1.18
N LYS A 257 0.68 14.44 2.39
CA LYS A 257 1.98 13.80 2.66
C LYS A 257 1.89 12.35 3.13
N ARG A 258 0.70 11.86 3.52
CA ARG A 258 0.51 10.46 3.94
C ARG A 258 1.04 9.43 2.92
N PRO A 259 0.76 9.53 1.61
CA PRO A 259 1.27 8.53 0.66
C PRO A 259 2.80 8.44 0.66
N VAL A 260 3.49 9.58 0.81
CA VAL A 260 4.96 9.63 0.87
C VAL A 260 5.48 9.03 2.16
N MET A 261 4.83 9.30 3.29
CA MET A 261 5.18 8.71 4.60
C MET A 261 4.96 7.18 4.62
N GLU A 262 4.00 6.65 3.86
CA GLU A 262 3.69 5.22 3.80
C GLU A 262 4.48 4.44 2.72
N GLU A 263 5.25 5.13 1.86
CA GLU A 263 6.03 4.48 0.79
C GLU A 263 7.24 3.68 1.35
N ALA A 264 7.74 4.05 2.52
CA ALA A 264 8.83 3.37 3.20
C ALA A 264 8.34 2.07 3.88
N ARG A 265 8.31 0.97 3.12
CA ARG A 265 7.81 -0.35 3.59
C ARG A 265 8.50 -0.86 4.85
N SER A 266 9.81 -0.61 5.01
CA SER A 266 10.59 -1.04 6.18
C SER A 266 10.10 -0.44 7.49
N VAL A 267 9.66 0.82 7.47
CA VAL A 267 9.27 1.58 8.67
C VAL A 267 7.76 1.82 8.76
N THR A 268 6.96 1.25 7.86
CA THR A 268 5.51 1.53 7.79
C THR A 268 4.80 1.29 9.13
N ALA A 269 5.19 0.26 9.88
CA ALA A 269 4.62 -0.01 11.20
C ALA A 269 4.95 1.09 12.23
N GLU A 270 6.23 1.50 12.29
CA GLU A 270 6.69 2.56 13.19
C GLU A 270 6.10 3.93 12.80
N THR A 271 6.05 4.24 11.50
CA THR A 271 5.42 5.45 10.98
C THR A 271 3.95 5.52 11.39
N LYS A 272 3.19 4.42 11.23
CA LYS A 272 1.77 4.37 11.65
C LYS A 272 1.62 4.57 13.15
N GLN A 273 2.51 3.97 13.95
CA GLN A 273 2.51 4.14 15.41
C GLN A 273 2.75 5.60 15.83
N LYS A 274 3.64 6.33 15.13
CA LYS A 274 3.89 7.76 15.38
C LYS A 274 2.79 8.67 14.83
N LEU A 275 2.22 8.32 13.67
CA LEU A 275 1.21 9.14 12.98
C LEU A 275 -0.14 9.15 13.71
N MET A 276 -0.53 8.03 14.32
CA MET A 276 -1.85 7.90 14.96
C MET A 276 -2.06 8.89 16.12
N PRO A 277 -1.10 9.06 17.08
CA PRO A 277 -1.20 10.11 18.10
C PRO A 277 -1.27 11.52 17.52
N LEU A 278 -0.50 11.83 16.46
CA LEU A 278 -0.55 13.14 15.81
C LEU A 278 -1.91 13.41 15.17
N GLN A 279 -2.51 12.41 14.53
CA GLN A 279 -3.85 12.50 13.97
C GLN A 279 -4.91 12.73 15.06
N MET A 280 -4.80 12.05 16.21
CA MET A 280 -5.69 12.27 17.35
C MET A 280 -5.58 13.71 17.86
N LYS A 281 -4.36 14.23 18.01
CA LYS A 281 -4.13 15.63 18.41
C LYS A 281 -4.78 16.62 17.47
N ILE A 282 -4.63 16.46 16.15
CA ILE A 282 -5.30 17.32 15.15
C ILE A 282 -6.82 17.37 15.40
N HIS A 283 -7.44 16.21 15.62
CA HIS A 283 -8.88 16.13 15.89
C HIS A 283 -9.28 16.78 17.22
N GLU A 284 -8.48 16.62 18.27
CA GLU A 284 -8.68 17.27 19.57
C GLU A 284 -8.58 18.80 19.45
N THR A 285 -7.57 19.32 18.77
CA THR A 285 -7.40 20.76 18.51
C THR A 285 -8.59 21.33 17.72
N MET A 286 -9.04 20.63 16.66
CA MET A 286 -10.22 21.03 15.89
C MET A 286 -11.51 21.04 16.73
N LYS A 287 -11.69 20.04 17.60
CA LYS A 287 -12.83 19.94 18.50
C LYS A 287 -12.82 21.09 19.51
N ALA A 288 -11.66 21.41 20.08
CA ALA A 288 -11.49 22.53 21.02
C ALA A 288 -11.88 23.87 20.37
N VAL A 289 -11.39 24.16 19.17
CA VAL A 289 -11.79 25.37 18.41
C VAL A 289 -13.30 25.41 18.22
N SER A 290 -13.90 24.31 17.77
CA SER A 290 -15.34 24.26 17.48
C SER A 290 -16.20 24.49 18.74
N GLN A 291 -15.78 23.93 19.87
CA GLN A 291 -16.47 24.10 21.16
C GLN A 291 -16.39 25.53 21.69
N VAL A 292 -15.20 26.16 21.64
CA VAL A 292 -15.01 27.55 22.07
C VAL A 292 -15.86 28.49 21.19
N VAL A 293 -15.77 28.33 19.87
CA VAL A 293 -16.54 29.13 18.91
C VAL A 293 -18.05 29.03 19.14
N LYS A 294 -18.57 27.82 19.33
CA LYS A 294 -20.00 27.61 19.60
C LYS A 294 -20.44 28.31 20.90
N THR A 295 -19.63 28.20 21.95
CA THR A 295 -19.96 28.77 23.26
C THR A 295 -19.91 30.30 23.25
N VAL A 296 -18.87 30.89 22.66
CA VAL A 296 -18.74 32.35 22.54
C VAL A 296 -19.85 32.92 21.69
N GLN A 297 -20.15 32.33 20.53
CA GLN A 297 -21.23 32.82 19.66
C GLN A 297 -22.59 32.85 20.38
N ALA A 298 -22.92 31.78 21.12
CA ALA A 298 -24.16 31.73 21.89
C ALA A 298 -24.24 32.84 22.96
N LYS A 299 -23.11 33.18 23.60
CA LYS A 299 -23.02 34.26 24.58
C LYS A 299 -23.13 35.64 23.93
N VAL A 300 -22.44 35.88 22.83
CA VAL A 300 -22.55 37.13 22.05
C VAL A 300 -23.98 37.34 21.58
N ASP A 301 -24.63 36.32 21.01
CA ASP A 301 -26.02 36.40 20.55
C ASP A 301 -27.00 36.70 21.69
N ALA A 302 -26.79 36.09 22.87
CA ALA A 302 -27.59 36.36 24.05
C ALA A 302 -27.40 37.79 24.58
N ALA A 303 -26.15 38.26 24.62
CA ALA A 303 -25.82 39.62 25.05
C ALA A 303 -26.41 40.68 24.10
N MET A 304 -26.26 40.50 22.79
CA MET A 304 -26.88 41.38 21.78
C MET A 304 -28.41 41.42 21.88
N LYS A 305 -29.05 40.26 22.10
CA LYS A 305 -30.51 40.21 22.31
C LYS A 305 -30.93 40.97 23.58
N LYS A 306 -30.19 40.81 24.68
CA LYS A 306 -30.44 41.52 25.93
C LYS A 306 -30.28 43.02 25.74
N GLU A 307 -29.21 43.46 25.10
CA GLU A 307 -28.95 44.88 24.85
C GLU A 307 -30.05 45.50 23.96
N LYS A 308 -30.46 44.82 22.90
CA LYS A 308 -31.58 45.26 22.05
C LYS A 308 -32.88 45.37 22.84
N ALA A 309 -33.14 44.43 23.74
CA ALA A 309 -34.30 44.48 24.64
C ALA A 309 -34.22 45.69 25.57
N VAL A 310 -33.07 45.93 26.21
CA VAL A 310 -32.83 47.10 27.08
C VAL A 310 -33.01 48.42 26.31
N SER A 311 -32.43 48.55 25.11
CA SER A 311 -32.60 49.73 24.25
C SER A 311 -34.05 49.96 23.86
N THR A 312 -34.78 48.90 23.52
CA THR A 312 -36.22 48.98 23.19
C THR A 312 -37.05 49.40 24.40
N LEU A 313 -36.72 48.88 25.58
CA LEU A 313 -37.39 49.22 26.84
C LEU A 313 -37.11 50.67 27.24
N ALA A 314 -35.86 51.13 27.09
CA ALA A 314 -35.47 52.52 27.33
C ALA A 314 -36.20 53.49 26.37
N LYS A 315 -36.29 53.16 25.08
CA LYS A 315 -37.06 53.95 24.11
C LYS A 315 -38.54 54.01 24.46
N ARG A 316 -39.11 52.88 24.90
CA ARG A 316 -40.51 52.80 25.35
C ARG A 316 -40.74 53.65 26.59
N SER A 317 -39.82 53.60 27.55
CA SER A 317 -39.90 54.37 28.79
C SER A 317 -39.77 55.87 28.52
N ALA A 318 -38.79 56.29 27.71
CA ALA A 318 -38.65 57.69 27.29
C ALA A 318 -39.90 58.21 26.54
N LEU A 319 -40.50 57.37 25.70
CA LEU A 319 -41.74 57.70 25.02
C LEU A 319 -42.92 57.84 25.99
N PHE A 320 -42.99 57.00 27.02
CA PHE A 320 -44.00 57.09 28.08
C PHE A 320 -43.84 58.41 28.86
N THR A 321 -42.64 58.70 29.37
CA THR A 321 -42.33 59.95 30.09
C THR A 321 -42.60 61.21 29.27
N LYS A 322 -42.47 61.15 27.94
CA LYS A 322 -42.80 62.28 27.04
C LYS A 322 -44.28 62.67 27.08
N TYR A 323 -45.19 61.72 27.30
CA TYR A 323 -46.64 61.96 27.25
C TYR A 323 -47.32 61.95 28.64
N ASP A 324 -46.68 61.38 29.66
CA ASP A 324 -47.06 61.49 31.07
C ASP A 324 -46.75 62.91 31.58
N SER A 325 -47.71 63.81 31.40
CA SER A 325 -47.54 65.25 31.62
C SER A 325 -47.71 65.64 33.09
N ASP A 326 -48.49 64.86 33.84
CA ASP A 326 -48.66 65.04 35.29
C ASP A 326 -47.64 64.22 36.12
N THR A 327 -46.81 63.41 35.47
CA THR A 327 -45.73 62.61 36.07
C THR A 327 -46.22 61.63 37.14
N ASP A 328 -47.49 61.21 37.03
CA ASP A 328 -48.11 60.30 37.98
C ASP A 328 -47.77 58.81 37.72
N GLY A 329 -47.01 58.54 36.64
CA GLY A 329 -46.62 57.21 36.21
C GLY A 329 -47.71 56.44 35.48
N MET A 330 -48.78 57.13 35.06
CA MET A 330 -49.93 56.61 34.33
C MET A 330 -50.28 57.54 33.16
N LEU A 331 -50.93 57.01 32.12
CA LEU A 331 -51.47 57.82 31.03
C LEU A 331 -52.97 57.96 31.19
N ASN A 332 -53.43 59.19 31.41
CA ASN A 332 -54.85 59.54 31.47
C ASN A 332 -55.46 59.67 30.05
N ALA A 333 -56.78 59.88 29.94
CA ALA A 333 -57.49 59.93 28.65
C ALA A 333 -56.92 60.98 27.67
N LYS A 334 -56.54 62.15 28.19
CA LYS A 334 -56.01 63.27 27.38
C LYS A 334 -54.63 62.94 26.85
N GLU A 335 -53.79 62.32 27.67
CA GLU A 335 -52.44 61.91 27.31
C GLU A 335 -52.43 60.75 26.32
N ILE A 336 -53.35 59.79 26.44
CA ILE A 336 -53.54 58.73 25.42
C ILE A 336 -53.93 59.34 24.07
N THR A 337 -54.81 60.33 24.08
CA THR A 337 -55.22 61.05 22.86
C THR A 337 -54.05 61.84 22.27
N ALA A 338 -53.27 62.53 23.11
CA ALA A 338 -52.07 63.25 22.71
C ALA A 338 -50.99 62.31 22.14
N TYR A 339 -50.78 61.15 22.76
CA TYR A 339 -49.89 60.09 22.27
C TYR A 339 -50.32 59.58 20.89
N SER A 340 -51.60 59.27 20.72
CA SER A 340 -52.16 58.80 19.45
C SER A 340 -51.96 59.83 18.33
N LYS A 341 -52.23 61.10 18.64
CA LYS A 341 -52.07 62.21 17.69
C LYS A 341 -50.59 62.49 17.40
N GLY A 342 -49.72 62.46 18.40
CA GLY A 342 -48.30 62.77 18.27
C GLY A 342 -47.50 61.69 17.54
N GLU A 343 -47.69 60.42 17.90
CA GLU A 343 -46.90 59.32 17.33
C GLU A 343 -47.51 58.70 16.06
N PHE A 344 -48.84 58.78 15.90
CA PHE A 344 -49.53 58.15 14.77
C PHE A 344 -50.34 59.11 13.92
N GLN A 345 -50.37 60.41 14.24
CA GLN A 345 -51.20 61.41 13.54
C GLN A 345 -52.67 61.00 13.45
N PHE A 346 -53.15 60.26 14.46
CA PHE A 346 -54.49 59.68 14.50
C PHE A 346 -55.23 60.18 15.73
N ASP A 347 -56.42 60.74 15.52
CA ASP A 347 -57.31 61.14 16.61
C ASP A 347 -58.14 59.94 17.03
N VAL A 348 -57.81 59.37 18.19
CA VAL A 348 -58.43 58.12 18.66
C VAL A 348 -59.84 58.39 19.19
N PRO A 349 -60.87 57.65 18.74
CA PRO A 349 -62.23 57.88 19.23
C PRO A 349 -62.34 57.69 20.75
N THR A 350 -63.04 58.61 21.43
CA THR A 350 -63.26 58.58 22.89
C THR A 350 -63.75 57.22 23.42
N PRO A 351 -64.71 56.52 22.77
CA PRO A 351 -65.15 55.20 23.25
C PRO A 351 -64.03 54.16 23.32
N VAL A 352 -63.00 54.27 22.47
CA VAL A 352 -61.83 53.38 22.50
C VAL A 352 -60.94 53.73 23.70
N VAL A 353 -60.74 55.02 23.98
CA VAL A 353 -59.94 55.48 25.13
C VAL A 353 -60.61 55.09 26.45
N ASP A 354 -61.92 55.28 26.56
CA ASP A 354 -62.70 54.88 27.75
C ASP A 354 -62.61 53.37 27.98
N LYS A 355 -62.71 52.58 26.90
CA LYS A 355 -62.54 51.12 26.96
C LYS A 355 -61.14 50.72 27.40
N LEU A 356 -60.10 51.43 26.95
CA LEU A 356 -58.72 51.19 27.39
C LEU A 356 -58.53 51.48 28.89
N LEU A 357 -59.06 52.60 29.37
CA LEU A 357 -59.00 52.98 30.78
C LEU A 357 -59.82 52.03 31.66
N ALA A 358 -60.94 51.52 31.19
CA ALA A 358 -61.73 50.52 31.91
C ALA A 358 -61.00 49.17 32.03
N LEU A 359 -60.24 48.76 31.01
CA LEU A 359 -59.57 47.45 30.99
C LEU A 359 -58.20 47.46 31.68
N TYR A 360 -57.42 48.54 31.53
CA TYR A 360 -56.03 48.60 31.98
C TYR A 360 -55.76 49.75 32.96
N GLY A 361 -56.75 50.60 33.24
CA GLY A 361 -56.60 51.70 34.17
C GLY A 361 -56.60 51.23 35.62
N LYS A 362 -55.65 51.72 36.42
CA LYS A 362 -55.67 51.47 37.88
C LYS A 362 -56.53 52.52 38.57
N ALA A 363 -57.56 52.06 39.30
CA ALA A 363 -58.48 52.91 40.05
C ALA A 363 -59.13 54.05 39.23
N GLY A 364 -59.31 53.85 37.92
CA GLY A 364 -59.90 54.83 37.02
C GLY A 364 -59.05 56.08 36.73
N LYS A 365 -57.77 56.10 37.13
CA LYS A 365 -56.89 57.26 36.97
C LYS A 365 -56.16 57.28 35.62
N GLY A 366 -55.50 56.18 35.27
CA GLY A 366 -54.73 56.08 34.03
C GLY A 366 -54.12 54.70 33.81
N VAL A 367 -53.53 54.50 32.63
CA VAL A 367 -52.86 53.25 32.25
C VAL A 367 -51.38 53.30 32.63
N PRO A 368 -50.85 52.35 33.44
CA PRO A 368 -49.45 52.38 33.86
C PRO A 368 -48.47 52.06 32.72
N GLU A 369 -47.20 52.45 32.89
CA GLU A 369 -46.12 52.22 31.90
C GLU A 369 -46.02 50.76 31.43
N ALA A 370 -46.18 49.81 32.36
CA ALA A 370 -46.16 48.38 32.09
C ALA A 370 -47.15 47.95 30.99
N ASP A 371 -48.28 48.66 30.87
CA ASP A 371 -49.36 48.39 29.92
C ASP A 371 -49.35 49.30 28.68
N MET A 372 -48.34 50.15 28.51
CA MET A 372 -48.19 51.02 27.34
C MET A 372 -48.22 50.27 25.99
N LEU A 373 -47.75 49.02 25.95
CA LEU A 373 -47.86 48.18 24.73
C LEU A 373 -49.32 47.87 24.37
N ARG A 374 -50.20 47.72 25.36
CA ARG A 374 -51.64 47.51 25.16
C ARG A 374 -52.30 48.76 24.58
N VAL A 375 -51.93 49.94 25.09
CA VAL A 375 -52.37 51.24 24.53
C VAL A 375 -51.99 51.35 23.06
N ARG A 376 -50.71 51.14 22.72
CA ARG A 376 -50.24 51.17 21.32
C ARG A 376 -51.00 50.19 20.42
N THR A 377 -51.26 48.98 20.90
CA THR A 377 -52.00 47.95 20.15
C THR A 377 -53.44 48.38 19.89
N ALA A 378 -54.12 48.90 20.91
CA ALA A 378 -55.51 49.34 20.80
C ALA A 378 -55.66 50.57 19.89
N VAL A 379 -54.73 51.52 19.96
CA VAL A 379 -54.67 52.65 19.01
C VAL A 379 -54.46 52.14 17.58
N GLY A 380 -53.58 51.16 17.38
CA GLY A 380 -53.36 50.54 16.07
C GLY A 380 -54.63 49.88 15.50
N ILE A 381 -55.37 49.14 16.34
CA ILE A 381 -56.65 48.52 15.96
C ILE A 381 -57.68 49.61 15.60
N ALA A 382 -57.81 50.66 16.41
CA ALA A 382 -58.75 51.75 16.15
C ALA A 382 -58.43 52.49 14.85
N ARG A 383 -57.15 52.73 14.56
CA ARG A 383 -56.68 53.33 13.32
C ARG A 383 -57.04 52.47 12.10
N GLU A 384 -56.81 51.16 12.18
CA GLU A 384 -57.15 50.24 11.08
C GLU A 384 -58.66 50.10 10.88
N ALA A 385 -59.44 50.12 11.97
CA ALA A 385 -60.90 50.14 11.91
C ALA A 385 -61.43 51.40 11.20
N ALA A 386 -60.89 52.57 11.55
CA ALA A 386 -61.23 53.84 10.89
C ALA A 386 -60.85 53.84 9.40
N ALA A 387 -59.65 53.36 9.06
CA ALA A 387 -59.21 53.23 7.67
C ALA A 387 -60.10 52.25 6.89
N SER A 388 -60.47 51.12 7.50
CA SER A 388 -61.37 50.14 6.91
C SER A 388 -62.78 50.69 6.67
N GLN A 389 -63.28 51.51 7.58
CA GLN A 389 -64.56 52.18 7.41
C GLN A 389 -64.51 53.19 6.26
N SER A 390 -63.46 54.02 6.19
CA SER A 390 -63.27 54.96 5.07
C SER A 390 -63.22 54.25 3.72
N ARG A 391 -62.48 53.13 3.61
CA ARG A 391 -62.47 52.31 2.39
C ARG A 391 -63.84 51.73 2.04
N LYS A 392 -64.60 51.27 3.04
CA LYS A 392 -65.97 50.78 2.81
C LYS A 392 -66.88 51.91 2.31
N GLU A 393 -66.78 53.09 2.89
CA GLU A 393 -67.54 54.27 2.47
C GLU A 393 -67.15 54.72 1.05
N GLU A 394 -65.87 54.69 0.70
CA GLU A 394 -65.39 54.99 -0.66
C GLU A 394 -65.91 53.95 -1.67
N VAL A 395 -65.86 52.65 -1.33
CA VAL A 395 -66.40 51.58 -2.17
C VAL A 395 -67.90 51.75 -2.36
N LEU A 396 -68.65 52.04 -1.29
CA LEU A 396 -70.09 52.28 -1.36
C LEU A 396 -70.42 53.52 -2.21
N LYS A 397 -69.66 54.62 -2.05
CA LYS A 397 -69.81 55.83 -2.87
C LYS A 397 -69.50 55.55 -4.34
N ARG A 398 -68.43 54.80 -4.63
CA ARG A 398 -68.07 54.41 -6.00
C ARG A 398 -69.10 53.48 -6.62
N ALA A 399 -69.61 52.51 -5.86
CA ALA A 399 -70.68 51.62 -6.31
C ALA A 399 -71.96 52.39 -6.61
N ALA A 400 -72.36 53.32 -5.74
CA ALA A 400 -73.51 54.18 -5.96
C ALA A 400 -73.34 55.10 -7.18
N ALA A 401 -72.14 55.65 -7.39
CA ALA A 401 -71.85 56.49 -8.56
C ALA A 401 -71.92 55.71 -9.88
N LEU A 402 -71.36 54.49 -9.91
CA LEU A 402 -71.44 53.60 -11.09
C LEU A 402 -72.88 53.18 -11.38
N GLU A 403 -73.70 52.94 -10.35
CA GLU A 403 -75.10 52.59 -10.54
C GLU A 403 -75.90 53.79 -11.09
N ALA A 404 -75.64 54.99 -10.57
CA ALA A 404 -76.24 56.23 -11.11
C ALA A 404 -75.84 56.48 -12.57
N GLU A 405 -74.57 56.21 -12.94
CA GLU A 405 -74.09 56.33 -14.33
C GLU A 405 -74.75 55.30 -15.26
N LYS A 406 -74.95 54.06 -14.79
CA LYS A 406 -75.68 53.03 -15.56
C LYS A 406 -77.13 53.42 -15.82
N VAL A 407 -77.82 53.96 -14.81
CA VAL A 407 -79.21 54.43 -14.96
C VAL A 407 -79.29 55.60 -15.94
N ALA A 408 -78.26 56.46 -16.02
CA ALA A 408 -78.24 57.59 -16.95
C ALA A 408 -77.93 57.20 -18.42
N LEU A 409 -77.39 55.99 -18.67
CA LEU A 409 -77.07 55.48 -20.01
C LEU A 409 -78.20 54.66 -20.65
N GLN A 410 -79.21 54.27 -19.87
CA GLN A 410 -80.43 53.59 -20.32
C GLN A 410 -81.53 54.61 -20.61
#